data_AF-A0A355C8W1-F1
#
_entry.id   AF-A0A355C8W1-F1
#
_cell.length_a   1.000
_cell.length_b   1.000
_cell.length_c   1.000
_cell.angle_alpha   90.00
_cell.angle_beta   90.00
_cell.angle_gamma   90.00
#
_symmetry.space_group_name_H-M   'P 1'
#
loop_
_entity.id
_entity.type
_entity.pdbx_description
1 polymer ?
#
loop_
_entity_poly.entity_id
_entity_poly.type
_entity_poly.pdbx_seq_one_letter_code
_entity_poly.pdbx_strand_id
1 'polypeptide(L)'
;MNKNQALHILMVGMTLGTAWAVRGHFGHEQGAAWAGGIATLGLILVSRRKDWYSKMLPTVLAASVGWGITGMISYGLVVGYGMSNNYPNAL
;
A
#
# COMPACT_ATOMS: atom_id res chain seq x y z
N MET A 1 -20.90 -1.85 12.40
CA MET A 1 -19.62 -1.11 12.39
C MET A 1 -19.86 0.25 13.01
N ASN A 2 -19.11 0.64 14.05
CA ASN A 2 -19.31 1.93 14.70
C ASN A 2 -18.77 3.07 13.83
N LYS A 3 -19.34 4.29 13.92
CA LYS A 3 -18.92 5.46 13.11
C LYS A 3 -17.42 5.76 13.25
N ASN A 4 -16.90 5.63 14.47
CA ASN A 4 -15.47 5.84 14.74
C ASN A 4 -14.58 4.76 14.10
N GLN A 5 -15.05 3.50 14.08
CA GLN A 5 -14.32 2.42 13.41
C GLN A 5 -14.30 2.63 11.89
N ALA A 6 -15.42 3.08 11.31
CA ALA A 6 -15.47 3.42 9.89
C ALA A 6 -14.50 4.55 9.53
N LEU A 7 -14.42 5.59 10.36
CA LEU A 7 -13.44 6.67 10.19
C LEU A 7 -11.99 6.19 10.31
N HIS A 8 -11.70 5.32 11.27
CA HIS A 8 -10.38 4.73 11.43
C HIS A 8 -9.96 3.91 10.20
N ILE A 9 -10.85 3.07 9.68
CA ILE A 9 -10.61 2.30 8.46
C ILE A 9 -10.39 3.23 7.27
N LEU A 10 -11.21 4.27 7.13
CA LEU A 10 -11.06 5.28 6.07
C LEU A 10 -9.70 5.99 6.16
N MET A 11 -9.27 6.40 7.35
CA MET A 11 -7.97 7.05 7.54
C MET A 11 -6.82 6.14 7.11
N VAL A 12 -6.84 4.86 7.51
CA VAL A 12 -5.82 3.88 7.12
C VAL A 12 -5.85 3.64 5.61
N GLY A 13 -7.04 3.51 5.00
CA GLY A 13 -7.20 3.36 3.56
C GLY A 13 -6.68 4.56 2.77
N MET A 14 -6.99 5.78 3.21
CA MET A 14 -6.48 7.03 2.61
C MET A 14 -4.96 7.16 2.78
N THR A 15 -4.41 6.69 3.91
CA THR A 15 -2.96 6.67 4.15
C THR A 15 -2.26 5.73 3.17
N LEU A 16 -2.80 4.51 2.99
CA LEU A 16 -2.30 3.56 2.00
C LEU A 16 -2.42 4.13 0.58
N GLY A 17 -3.59 4.68 0.20
CA GLY A 17 -3.84 5.22 -1.14
C GLY A 17 -2.91 6.37 -1.50
N THR A 18 -2.68 7.30 -0.57
CA THR A 18 -1.75 8.43 -0.78
C THR A 18 -0.30 7.95 -0.87
N ALA A 19 0.14 7.05 0.02
CA ALA A 19 1.49 6.48 -0.05
C ALA A 19 1.70 5.67 -1.34
N TRP A 20 0.67 4.97 -1.83
CA TRP A 20 0.69 4.25 -3.10
C TRP A 20 0.79 5.18 -4.31
N ALA A 21 0.11 6.32 -4.30
CA ALA A 21 0.21 7.32 -5.37
C ALA A 21 1.61 7.93 -5.45
N VAL A 22 2.21 8.23 -4.29
CA VAL A 22 3.58 8.77 -4.21
C VAL A 22 4.63 7.79 -4.72
N ARG A 23 4.37 6.48 -4.58
CA ARG A 23 5.28 5.40 -4.96
C ARG A 23 5.82 5.49 -6.39
N GLY A 24 5.04 6.06 -7.31
CA GLY A 24 5.43 6.21 -8.73
C GLY A 24 6.73 7.01 -8.94
N HIS A 25 7.13 7.83 -7.97
CA HIS A 25 8.34 8.65 -8.04
C HIS A 25 9.60 7.94 -7.53
N PHE A 26 9.47 6.85 -6.77
CA PHE A 26 10.57 6.22 -6.02
C PHE A 26 11.05 4.89 -6.62
N GLY A 27 10.41 4.41 -7.70
CA GLY A 27 10.66 3.08 -8.28
C GLY A 27 9.58 2.06 -7.90
N HIS A 28 9.43 1.01 -8.70
CA HIS A 28 8.34 0.04 -8.55
C HIS A 28 8.43 -0.73 -7.23
N GLU A 29 9.63 -1.19 -6.87
CA GLU A 29 9.87 -2.07 -5.72
C GLU A 29 9.99 -1.27 -4.41
N GLN A 30 10.81 -0.22 -4.43
CA GLN A 30 11.03 0.68 -3.30
C GLN A 30 9.75 1.44 -2.95
N GLY A 31 8.99 1.85 -3.97
CA GLY A 31 7.70 2.47 -3.79
C GLY A 31 6.66 1.51 -3.19
N ALA A 32 6.62 0.24 -3.62
CA ALA A 32 5.72 -0.74 -3.04
C ALA A 32 6.06 -1.01 -1.56
N ALA A 33 7.35 -1.08 -1.22
CA ALA A 33 7.81 -1.22 0.16
C ALA A 33 7.43 0.00 1.03
N TRP A 34 7.60 1.21 0.48
CA TRP A 34 7.21 2.45 1.14
C TRP A 34 5.71 2.47 1.50
N ALA A 35 4.86 2.14 0.53
CA ALA A 35 3.41 2.17 0.74
C ALA A 35 2.95 1.15 1.79
N GLY A 36 3.52 -0.06 1.78
CA GLY A 36 3.24 -1.07 2.81
C GLY A 36 3.64 -0.62 4.21
N GLY A 37 4.84 -0.05 4.36
CA GLY A 37 5.34 0.44 5.64
C GLY A 37 4.48 1.56 6.23
N ILE A 38 4.16 2.58 5.42
CA ILE A 38 3.35 3.73 5.86
C ILE A 38 1.91 3.32 6.20
N ALA A 39 1.31 2.41 5.43
CA ALA A 39 -0.02 1.89 5.73
C ALA A 39 -0.07 1.12 7.06
N THR A 40 0.93 0.25 7.31
CA THR A 40 1.02 -0.48 8.57
C THR A 40 1.29 0.43 9.76
N LEU A 41 2.13 1.46 9.59
CA LEU A 41 2.37 2.47 10.62
C LEU A 41 1.09 3.24 10.95
N GLY A 42 0.34 3.68 9.92
CA GLY A 42 -0.96 4.32 10.08
C GLY A 42 -1.97 3.44 10.82
N LEU A 43 -2.01 2.14 10.51
CA LEU A 43 -2.86 1.17 11.19
C LEU A 43 -2.53 1.06 12.69
N ILE A 44 -1.24 0.94 13.03
CA ILE A 44 -0.80 0.81 14.42
C ILE A 44 -1.18 2.06 15.23
N LEU A 45 -0.95 3.25 14.69
CA LEU A 45 -1.26 4.52 15.36
C LEU A 45 -2.77 4.72 15.55
N VAL A 46 -3.57 4.46 14.51
CA VAL A 46 -5.03 4.63 14.56
C VAL A 46 -5.68 3.60 15.50
N SER A 47 -5.09 2.40 15.62
CA SER A 47 -5.56 1.34 16.53
C SER A 47 -5.44 1.72 18.01
N ARG A 48 -4.54 2.66 18.38
CA ARG A 48 -4.29 3.10 19.77
C ARG A 48 -3.99 1.96 20.75
N ARG A 49 -3.53 0.81 20.26
CA ARG A 49 -3.19 -0.36 21.07
C ARG A 49 -1.76 -0.28 21.54
N LYS A 50 -1.57 -0.01 22.84
CA LYS A 50 -0.23 0.07 23.47
C LYS A 50 0.60 -1.19 23.27
N ASP A 51 -0.05 -2.36 23.27
CA ASP A 51 0.56 -3.68 23.04
C ASP A 51 1.23 -3.79 21.66
N TRP A 52 0.82 -2.97 20.69
CA TRP A 52 1.37 -3.00 19.33
C TRP A 52 2.54 -2.03 19.16
N TYR A 53 2.69 -1.04 20.05
CA TYR A 53 3.75 -0.04 19.94
C TYR A 53 5.13 -0.65 20.20
N SER A 54 5.22 -1.63 21.11
CA SER A 54 6.46 -2.36 21.37
C SER A 54 6.94 -3.19 20.17
N LYS A 55 6.03 -3.54 19.26
CA LYS A 55 6.31 -4.32 18.03
C LYS A 55 6.22 -3.46 16.77
N MET A 56 6.12 -2.14 16.91
CA MET A 56 5.85 -1.25 15.79
C MET A 56 6.92 -1.37 14.70
N LEU A 57 8.19 -1.22 15.06
CA LEU A 57 9.31 -1.31 14.11
C LEU A 57 9.38 -2.67 13.39
N PRO A 58 9.40 -3.82 14.07
CA PRO A 58 9.47 -5.11 13.37
C PRO A 58 8.23 -5.37 12.51
N THR A 59 7.03 -4.95 12.93
CA THR A 59 5.81 -5.11 12.14
C THR A 59 5.81 -4.21 10.89
N VAL A 60 6.23 -2.95 11.02
CA VAL A 60 6.37 -2.03 9.89
C VAL A 60 7.42 -2.54 8.91
N LEU A 61 8.58 -3.01 9.38
CA LEU A 61 9.62 -3.57 8.52
C LEU A 61 9.15 -4.84 7.79
N ALA A 62 8.49 -5.76 8.49
CA ALA A 62 7.93 -6.96 7.88
C ALA A 62 6.88 -6.61 6.82
N ALA A 63 6.04 -5.60 7.08
CA ALA A 63 5.06 -5.12 6.11
C ALA A 63 5.73 -4.44 4.91
N SER A 64 6.73 -3.57 5.11
CA SER A 64 7.48 -2.95 4.03
C SER A 64 8.14 -3.98 3.13
N VAL A 65 8.79 -4.99 3.72
CA VAL A 65 9.45 -6.06 2.95
C VAL A 65 8.41 -6.93 2.24
N GLY A 66 7.36 -7.37 2.94
CA GLY A 66 6.31 -8.19 2.35
C GLY A 66 5.59 -7.48 1.21
N TRP A 67 5.25 -6.20 1.39
CA TRP A 67 4.60 -5.40 0.35
C TRP A 67 5.55 -5.01 -0.77
N GLY A 68 6.84 -4.85 -0.50
CA GLY A 68 7.87 -4.66 -1.52
C GLY A 68 8.00 -5.87 -2.43
N ILE A 69 8.02 -7.07 -1.85
CA ILE A 69 8.14 -8.35 -2.59
C ILE A 69 6.84 -8.67 -3.34
N THR A 70 5.68 -8.53 -2.70
CA THR A 70 4.39 -8.95 -3.27
C THR A 70 3.70 -7.84 -4.08
N GLY A 71 3.97 -6.56 -3.79
CA GLY A 71 3.32 -5.39 -4.41
C GLY A 71 3.83 -5.04 -5.81
N MET A 72 4.68 -5.88 -6.39
CA MET A 72 5.23 -5.72 -7.75
C MET A 72 4.23 -6.05 -8.88
N ILE A 73 2.92 -6.04 -8.61
CA ILE A 73 1.92 -6.30 -9.64
C ILE A 73 2.02 -5.21 -10.72
N SER A 74 2.42 -5.61 -11.92
CA SER A 74 2.70 -4.72 -13.05
C SER A 74 1.40 -4.16 -13.61
N TYR A 75 1.03 -2.95 -13.17
CA TYR A 75 -0.05 -2.18 -13.80
C TYR A 75 0.32 -1.73 -15.22
N GLY A 76 1.60 -1.67 -15.56
CA GLY A 76 2.07 -1.27 -16.89
C GLY A 76 1.61 -2.22 -18.00
N LEU A 77 1.45 -3.51 -17.70
CA LEU A 77 0.93 -4.50 -18.65
C LEU A 77 -0.56 -4.26 -18.93
N VAL A 78 -1.37 -4.11 -17.87
CA VAL A 78 -2.83 -3.88 -18.00
C VAL A 78 -3.15 -2.49 -18.58
N VAL A 79 -2.41 -1.46 -18.20
CA VAL A 79 -2.55 -0.10 -18.76
C VAL A 79 -2.04 -0.06 -20.21
N GLY A 80 -0.98 -0.81 -20.52
CA GLY A 80 -0.50 -1.00 -21.90
C GLY A 80 -1.57 -1.63 -22.80
N TYR A 81 -2.29 -2.64 -22.32
CA TYR A 81 -3.44 -3.21 -23.03
C TYR A 81 -4.59 -2.20 -23.21
N GLY A 82 -4.78 -1.29 -22.26
CA GLY A 82 -5.79 -0.22 -22.37
C GLY A 82 -5.47 0.85 -23.43
N MET A 83 -4.20 1.01 -23.81
CA MET A 83 -3.76 1.91 -24.90
C MET A 83 -3.55 1.17 -26.24
N SER A 84 -3.85 -0.12 -26.28
CA SER A 84 -3.77 -0.92 -27.50
C SER A 84 -4.92 -0.58 -28.44
N ASN A 85 -4.56 -0.22 -29.66
CA ASN A 85 -5.46 0.07 -30.77
C ASN A 85 -5.74 -1.16 -31.66
N ASN A 86 -5.24 -2.35 -31.32
CA ASN A 86 -5.43 -3.59 -32.08
C ASN A 86 -5.60 -4.82 -31.15
N TYR A 87 -6.67 -5.59 -31.34
CA TYR A 87 -7.00 -6.79 -30.56
C TYR A 87 -5.87 -7.82 -30.37
N PRO A 88 -5.00 -8.12 -31.36
CA PRO A 88 -3.88 -9.05 -31.18
C PRO A 88 -2.76 -8.56 -30.25
N ASN A 89 -2.68 -7.26 -30.00
CA ASN A 89 -1.67 -6.62 -29.14
C ASN A 89 -2.23 -6.34 -27.72
N ALA A 90 -3.49 -6.74 -27.47
CA ALA A 90 -4.19 -6.60 -26.19
C ALA A 90 -4.24 -7.92 -25.38
N LEU A 91 -3.67 -9.00 -25.92
CA LEU A 91 -3.47 -10.32 -25.30
C LEU A 91 -2.03 -10.44 -24.80
#